data_AF-A0A5J5B663-F1
#
_entry.id   AF-A0A5J5B663-F1
#
_cell.length_a   1.000
_cell.length_b   1.000
_cell.length_c   1.000
_cell.angle_alpha   90.00
_cell.angle_beta   90.00
_cell.angle_gamma   90.00
#
_symmetry.space_group_name_H-M   'P 1'
#
loop_
_entity.id
_entity.type
_entity.pdbx_description
1 polymer ?
#
loop_
_entity_poly.entity_id
_entity_poly.type
_entity_poly.pdbx_seq_one_letter_code
_entity_poly.pdbx_strand_id
1 'polypeptide(L)'
;MEQLKTIGRELAMSSQGGFGQSKEFLDLVKSIGEARSKAEEDRIILREIETVKRRITEPDIPKRKMKEYIIRLVYAEMLGHDASFGYIHAVKMTHDDSLLLKRTGYLAVTLFLNEDHDLIILIVNTIQKDLKSDNYLVVCAALNAVCKLINEETIPAVLPLVVELLGHSKEAIRKKAVMALHRFYQRSPSSVTHLVTNFRKRLCDNDPGVMGATLCPLFDLITTDVNSYKDLVVSLVNILKQVVERRLPKSYDYHQMPGSIHSDKVAENFGITRQW
;
A
#
# COMPACT_ATOMS: atom_id res chain seq x y z
N MET A 1 13.16 16.59 7.09
CA MET A 1 12.88 17.21 8.40
C MET A 1 11.73 18.21 8.33
N GLU A 2 11.76 19.23 7.46
CA GLU A 2 10.61 20.16 7.31
C GLU A 2 9.35 19.49 6.78
N GLN A 3 9.45 18.61 5.77
CA GLN A 3 8.28 17.89 5.24
C GLN A 3 7.58 17.00 6.28
N LEU A 4 8.33 16.39 7.21
CA LEU A 4 7.76 15.61 8.32
C LEU A 4 7.06 16.51 9.35
N LYS A 5 7.59 17.72 9.61
CA LYS A 5 6.95 18.73 10.46
C LYS A 5 5.67 19.28 9.84
N THR A 6 5.64 19.45 8.51
CA THR A 6 4.46 19.89 7.77
C THR A 6 3.37 18.81 7.79
N ILE A 7 3.72 17.54 7.57
CA ILE A 7 2.79 16.41 7.68
C ILE A 7 2.21 16.32 9.11
N GLY A 8 3.04 16.49 10.15
CA GLY A 8 2.56 16.51 11.54
C GLY A 8 1.56 17.63 11.83
N ARG A 9 1.76 18.82 11.25
CA ARG A 9 0.82 19.95 11.36
C ARG A 9 -0.47 19.75 10.55
N GLU A 10 -0.38 19.23 9.33
CA GLU A 10 -1.55 18.96 8.48
C GLU A 10 -2.43 17.84 9.05
N LEU A 11 -1.83 16.84 9.68
CA LEU A 11 -2.54 15.80 10.43
C LEU A 11 -3.26 16.36 11.68
N ALA A 12 -2.71 17.40 12.32
CA ALA A 12 -3.35 18.06 13.46
C ALA A 12 -4.48 19.01 13.05
N MET A 13 -4.34 19.70 11.91
CA MET A 13 -5.30 20.71 11.43
C MET A 13 -6.50 20.13 10.67
N SER A 14 -6.42 18.90 10.17
CA SER A 14 -7.54 18.18 9.54
C SER A 14 -8.57 17.60 10.56
N SER A 15 -8.44 17.94 11.84
CA SER A 15 -9.18 17.33 12.96
C SER A 15 -10.60 17.86 13.23
N GLN A 16 -11.14 18.78 12.42
CA GLN A 16 -12.53 19.23 12.61
C GLN A 16 -13.60 18.28 12.03
N GLY A 17 -13.20 17.10 11.52
CA GLY A 17 -14.13 16.07 11.05
C GLY A 17 -13.76 14.67 11.55
N GLY A 18 -14.31 14.26 12.69
CA GLY A 18 -14.65 12.87 13.03
C GLY A 18 -13.64 11.77 12.71
N PHE A 19 -12.45 11.78 13.32
CA PHE A 19 -11.64 10.56 13.50
C PHE A 19 -11.30 10.43 14.98
N GLY A 20 -11.73 9.32 15.62
CA GLY A 20 -11.45 8.99 17.01
C GLY A 20 -9.96 8.70 17.26
N GLN A 21 -9.13 9.73 17.12
CA GLN A 21 -7.73 9.72 17.49
C GLN A 21 -7.60 9.91 18.99
N SER A 22 -6.69 9.16 19.60
CA SER A 22 -6.49 9.26 21.04
C SER A 22 -5.76 10.54 21.41
N LYS A 23 -6.28 11.22 22.43
CA LYS A 23 -5.65 12.40 23.03
C LYS A 23 -4.19 12.14 23.39
N GLU A 24 -3.86 10.98 23.99
CA GLU A 24 -2.47 10.72 24.38
C GLU A 24 -1.54 10.42 23.19
N PHE A 25 -2.05 9.99 22.02
CA PHE A 25 -1.24 9.96 20.79
C PHE A 25 -0.98 11.37 20.25
N LEU A 26 -1.99 12.24 20.25
CA LEU A 26 -1.82 13.63 19.83
C LEU A 26 -0.84 14.39 20.73
N ASP A 27 -0.93 14.17 22.03
CA ASP A 27 -0.02 14.77 23.01
C ASP A 27 1.43 14.28 22.81
N LEU A 28 1.64 13.01 22.45
CA LEU A 28 2.95 12.47 22.07
C LEU A 28 3.51 13.16 20.82
N VAL A 29 2.73 13.23 19.74
CA VAL A 29 3.15 13.87 18.48
C VAL A 29 3.45 15.35 18.70
N LYS A 30 2.64 16.04 19.52
CA LYS A 30 2.89 17.43 19.90
C LYS A 30 4.20 17.57 20.67
N SER A 31 4.43 16.73 21.68
CA SER A 31 5.64 16.78 22.51
C SER A 31 6.91 16.55 21.69
N ILE A 32 6.85 15.63 20.71
CA ILE A 32 7.95 15.39 19.77
C ILE A 32 8.12 16.56 18.80
N GLY A 33 7.03 17.12 18.29
CA GLY A 33 7.06 18.28 17.40
C GLY A 33 7.63 19.56 18.06
N GLU A 34 7.49 19.68 19.38
CA GLU A 34 8.03 20.79 20.19
C GLU A 34 9.45 20.55 20.70
N ALA A 35 10.02 19.35 20.50
CA ALA A 35 11.38 19.01 20.92
C ALA A 35 12.41 19.92 20.24
N ARG A 36 13.37 20.43 21.02
CA ARG A 36 14.37 21.40 20.54
C ARG A 36 15.65 20.73 20.04
N SER A 37 15.81 19.45 20.30
CA SER A 37 17.00 18.67 19.91
C SER A 37 16.64 17.21 19.68
N LYS A 38 17.47 16.49 18.90
CA LYS A 38 17.30 15.05 18.68
C LYS A 38 17.38 14.25 19.98
N ALA A 39 18.28 14.64 20.89
CA ALA A 39 18.38 14.00 22.21
C ALA A 39 17.10 14.16 23.06
N GLU A 40 16.42 15.30 22.95
CA GLU A 40 15.13 15.51 23.62
C GLU A 40 14.01 14.66 23.01
N GLU A 41 13.95 14.61 21.67
CA GLU A 41 13.04 13.73 20.92
C GLU A 41 13.23 12.27 21.32
N ASP A 42 14.49 11.79 21.31
CA ASP A 42 14.85 10.41 21.67
C ASP A 42 14.44 10.09 23.11
N ARG A 43 14.64 11.03 24.05
CA ARG A 43 14.20 10.84 25.44
C ARG A 43 12.69 10.71 25.58
N ILE A 44 11.92 11.50 24.82
CA ILE A 44 10.45 11.46 24.86
C ILE A 44 9.95 10.12 24.31
N ILE A 45 10.44 9.70 23.14
CA ILE A 45 9.97 8.47 22.49
C ILE A 45 10.42 7.21 23.25
N LEU A 46 11.62 7.17 23.82
CA LEU A 46 12.06 6.04 24.65
C LEU A 46 11.18 5.85 25.90
N ARG A 47 10.81 6.95 26.58
CA ARG A 47 9.87 6.90 27.70
C ARG A 47 8.50 6.38 27.28
N GLU A 48 8.04 6.78 26.10
CA GLU A 48 6.78 6.30 25.56
C GLU A 48 6.83 4.81 25.23
N ILE A 49 7.91 4.35 24.59
CA ILE A 49 8.15 2.93 24.30
C ILE A 49 8.10 2.10 25.58
N GLU A 50 8.80 2.51 26.64
CA GLU A 50 8.76 1.82 27.95
C GLU A 50 7.35 1.79 28.56
N THR A 51 6.58 2.86 28.36
CA THR A 51 5.21 2.94 28.84
C THR A 51 4.30 1.99 28.08
N VAL A 52 4.39 1.97 26.74
CA VAL A 52 3.62 1.05 25.90
C VAL A 52 4.03 -0.40 26.15
N LYS A 53 5.33 -0.69 26.31
CA LYS A 53 5.85 -2.02 26.60
C LYS A 53 5.30 -2.62 27.89
N ARG A 54 5.07 -1.80 28.93
CA ARG A 54 4.41 -2.25 30.17
C ARG A 54 2.90 -2.42 30.00
N ARG A 55 2.25 -1.51 29.29
CA ARG A 55 0.78 -1.54 29.12
C ARG A 55 0.31 -2.63 28.17
N ILE A 56 1.11 -3.00 27.17
CA ILE A 56 0.73 -3.99 26.16
C ILE A 56 0.70 -5.43 26.71
N THR A 57 1.35 -5.67 27.86
CA THR A 57 1.36 -6.97 28.55
C THR A 57 0.25 -7.11 29.60
N GLU A 58 -0.54 -6.06 29.84
CA GLU A 58 -1.69 -6.13 30.74
C GLU A 58 -2.74 -7.12 30.20
N PRO A 59 -3.43 -7.87 31.07
CA PRO A 59 -4.55 -8.71 30.65
C PRO A 59 -5.73 -7.85 30.21
N ASP A 60 -6.58 -8.39 29.33
CA ASP A 60 -7.88 -7.81 28.95
C ASP A 60 -7.84 -6.37 28.42
N ILE A 61 -6.77 -6.02 27.69
CA ILE A 61 -6.66 -4.71 27.04
C ILE A 61 -7.80 -4.53 26.03
N PRO A 62 -8.63 -3.48 26.17
CA PRO A 62 -9.67 -3.18 25.20
C PRO A 62 -9.08 -3.02 23.79
N LYS A 63 -9.72 -3.61 22.77
CA LYS A 63 -9.22 -3.57 21.39
C LYS A 63 -8.91 -2.15 20.89
N ARG A 64 -9.68 -1.15 21.33
CA ARG A 64 -9.44 0.27 21.03
C ARG A 64 -8.08 0.76 21.55
N LYS A 65 -7.70 0.39 22.78
CA LYS A 65 -6.40 0.73 23.38
C LYS A 65 -5.27 -0.03 22.71
N MET A 66 -5.47 -1.32 22.39
CA MET A 66 -4.47 -2.09 21.64
C MET A 66 -4.16 -1.43 20.29
N LYS A 67 -5.19 -1.00 19.54
CA LYS A 67 -5.03 -0.22 18.30
C LYS A 67 -4.16 1.02 18.50
N GLU A 68 -4.41 1.75 19.57
CA GLU A 68 -3.69 2.97 19.91
C GLU A 68 -2.23 2.72 20.25
N TYR A 69 -1.93 1.66 21.01
CA TYR A 69 -0.56 1.22 21.28
C TYR A 69 0.17 0.88 19.98
N ILE A 70 -0.45 0.10 19.08
CA ILE A 70 0.15 -0.22 17.78
C ILE A 70 0.44 1.06 16.97
N ILE A 71 -0.46 2.04 16.94
CA ILE A 71 -0.23 3.31 16.24
C ILE A 71 0.96 4.07 16.82
N ARG A 72 1.13 4.09 18.15
CA ARG A 72 2.30 4.71 18.80
C ARG A 72 3.60 3.98 18.45
N LEU A 73 3.57 2.66 18.39
CA LEU A 73 4.72 1.86 17.98
C LEU A 73 5.08 2.07 16.51
N VAL A 74 4.08 2.21 15.62
CA VAL A 74 4.29 2.64 14.23
C VAL A 74 5.01 3.98 14.18
N TYR A 75 4.59 4.93 15.02
CA TYR A 75 5.25 6.23 15.09
C TYR A 75 6.70 6.14 15.60
N ALA A 76 6.95 5.30 16.61
CA ALA A 76 8.30 5.05 17.12
C ALA A 76 9.24 4.47 16.05
N GLU A 77 8.77 3.47 15.30
CA GLU A 77 9.54 2.85 14.20
C GLU A 77 9.83 3.83 13.06
N MET A 78 8.86 4.70 12.73
CA MET A 78 9.09 5.76 11.74
C MET A 78 10.16 6.78 12.17
N LEU A 79 10.38 6.95 13.48
CA LEU A 79 11.45 7.78 14.04
C LEU A 79 12.78 7.01 14.20
N GLY A 80 12.80 5.71 13.87
CA GLY A 80 13.99 4.85 13.91
C GLY A 80 14.22 4.15 15.25
N HIS A 81 13.21 4.03 16.11
CA HIS A 81 13.32 3.35 17.40
C HIS A 81 12.68 1.96 17.35
N ASP A 82 13.37 0.96 17.90
CA ASP A 82 12.91 -0.43 17.93
C ASP A 82 11.61 -0.60 18.74
N ALA A 83 10.60 -1.16 18.08
CA ALA A 83 9.32 -1.56 18.65
C ALA A 83 8.97 -3.02 18.36
N SER A 84 9.98 -3.88 18.12
CA SER A 84 9.85 -5.31 17.79
C SER A 84 8.90 -6.09 18.72
N PHE A 85 8.86 -5.75 20.01
CA PHE A 85 7.93 -6.35 20.98
C PHE A 85 6.44 -6.20 20.61
N GLY A 86 6.10 -5.18 19.81
CA GLY A 86 4.74 -4.92 19.34
C GLY A 86 4.36 -5.68 18.06
N TYR A 87 5.31 -6.28 17.34
CA TYR A 87 5.07 -6.82 16.01
C TYR A 87 4.07 -7.97 16.03
N ILE A 88 4.20 -8.89 16.99
CA ILE A 88 3.25 -10.01 17.14
C ILE A 88 1.84 -9.51 17.45
N HIS A 89 1.70 -8.39 18.17
CA HIS A 89 0.39 -7.80 18.46
C HIS A 89 -0.23 -7.17 17.21
N ALA A 90 0.58 -6.56 16.33
CA ALA A 90 0.11 -6.10 15.02
C ALA A 90 -0.34 -7.27 14.12
N VAL A 91 0.39 -8.38 14.11
CA VAL A 91 -0.01 -9.61 13.40
C VAL A 91 -1.30 -10.18 13.95
N LYS A 92 -1.48 -10.24 15.28
CA LYS A 92 -2.77 -10.67 15.87
C LYS A 92 -3.91 -9.75 15.47
N MET A 93 -3.65 -8.46 15.30
CA MET A 93 -4.66 -7.48 14.90
C MET A 93 -5.15 -7.66 13.45
N THR A 94 -4.35 -8.22 12.55
CA THR A 94 -4.81 -8.54 11.18
C THR A 94 -5.84 -9.66 11.16
N HIS A 95 -5.92 -10.47 12.22
CA HIS A 95 -6.89 -11.56 12.34
C HIS A 95 -8.24 -11.10 12.90
N ASP A 96 -8.36 -9.86 13.38
CA ASP A 96 -9.59 -9.36 13.99
C ASP A 96 -10.71 -9.17 12.95
N ASP A 97 -11.96 -9.46 13.33
CA ASP A 97 -13.12 -9.29 12.45
C ASP A 97 -13.47 -7.82 12.20
N SER A 98 -13.06 -6.91 13.09
CA SER A 98 -13.25 -5.48 12.91
C SER A 98 -12.38 -4.95 11.77
N LEU A 99 -13.01 -4.47 10.71
CA LEU A 99 -12.32 -3.87 9.56
C LEU A 99 -11.36 -2.74 9.97
N LEU A 100 -11.71 -1.93 10.98
CA LEU A 100 -10.86 -0.84 11.45
C LEU A 100 -9.58 -1.36 12.08
N LEU A 101 -9.68 -2.39 12.93
CA LEU A 101 -8.51 -3.02 13.57
C LEU A 101 -7.67 -3.74 12.54
N LYS A 102 -8.30 -4.55 11.69
CA LYS A 102 -7.64 -5.27 10.61
C LYS A 102 -6.85 -4.33 9.69
N ARG A 103 -7.41 -3.18 9.32
CA ARG A 103 -6.71 -2.15 8.54
C ARG A 103 -5.50 -1.57 9.27
N THR A 104 -5.64 -1.25 10.55
CA THR A 104 -4.50 -0.79 11.37
C THR A 104 -3.43 -1.87 11.49
N GLY A 105 -3.83 -3.14 11.68
CA GLY A 105 -2.93 -4.29 11.70
C GLY A 105 -2.16 -4.41 10.39
N TYR A 106 -2.86 -4.38 9.24
CA TYR A 106 -2.23 -4.47 7.92
C TYR A 106 -1.23 -3.34 7.67
N LEU A 107 -1.60 -2.10 8.03
CA LEU A 107 -0.68 -0.96 7.95
C LEU A 107 0.57 -1.20 8.82
N ALA A 108 0.37 -1.59 10.08
CA ALA A 108 1.46 -1.81 11.02
C ALA A 108 2.41 -2.92 10.56
N VAL A 109 1.90 -4.07 10.12
CA VAL A 109 2.75 -5.18 9.66
C VAL A 109 3.51 -4.82 8.38
N THR A 110 2.93 -4.02 7.47
CA THR A 110 3.68 -3.55 6.28
C THR A 110 4.80 -2.56 6.59
N LEU A 111 4.74 -1.91 7.75
CA LEU A 111 5.77 -0.98 8.22
C LEU A 111 6.81 -1.67 9.11
N PHE A 112 6.39 -2.63 9.92
CA PHE A 112 7.25 -3.36 10.87
C PHE A 112 8.03 -4.51 10.22
N LEU A 113 7.37 -5.28 9.36
CA LEU A 113 7.92 -6.55 8.89
C LEU A 113 8.67 -6.37 7.58
N ASN A 114 9.87 -6.95 7.55
CA ASN A 114 10.58 -7.25 6.32
C ASN A 114 10.19 -8.65 5.82
N GLU A 115 10.45 -8.91 4.54
CA GLU A 115 10.07 -10.16 3.86
C GLU A 115 10.76 -11.42 4.38
N ASP A 116 11.85 -11.25 5.15
CA ASP A 116 12.62 -12.33 5.78
C ASP A 116 12.27 -12.53 7.26
N HIS A 117 11.28 -11.80 7.80
CA HIS A 117 10.93 -11.92 9.21
C HIS A 117 10.15 -13.22 9.48
N ASP A 118 10.46 -13.92 10.58
CA ASP A 118 9.77 -15.15 11.03
C ASP A 118 8.21 -15.07 11.05
N LEU A 119 7.65 -13.87 11.26
CA LEU A 119 6.21 -13.65 11.34
C LEU A 119 5.53 -13.62 9.96
N ILE A 120 6.29 -13.61 8.86
CA ILE A 120 5.76 -13.57 7.50
C ILE A 120 4.86 -14.76 7.22
N ILE A 121 5.20 -15.96 7.72
CA ILE A 121 4.37 -17.17 7.53
C ILE A 121 2.95 -16.97 8.10
N LEU A 122 2.83 -16.35 9.27
CA LEU A 122 1.52 -16.06 9.90
C LEU A 122 0.71 -15.06 9.07
N ILE A 123 1.38 -14.04 8.55
CA ILE A 123 0.74 -13.03 7.70
C ILE A 123 0.33 -13.59 6.35
N VAL A 124 1.13 -14.45 5.74
CA VAL A 124 0.81 -15.13 4.47
C VAL A 124 -0.46 -15.97 4.61
N ASN A 125 -0.61 -16.71 5.71
CA ASN A 125 -1.84 -17.45 6.00
C ASN A 125 -3.05 -16.53 6.15
N THR A 126 -2.88 -15.38 6.80
CA THR A 126 -3.94 -14.38 6.94
C THR A 126 -4.32 -13.77 5.59
N ILE A 127 -3.33 -13.40 4.78
CA ILE A 127 -3.51 -12.85 3.43
C ILE A 127 -4.30 -13.83 2.57
N GLN A 128 -3.95 -15.12 2.55
CA GLN A 128 -4.67 -16.12 1.76
C GLN A 128 -6.16 -16.20 2.14
N LYS A 129 -6.48 -16.11 3.43
CA LYS A 129 -7.86 -16.06 3.92
C LYS A 129 -8.56 -14.77 3.48
N ASP A 130 -7.91 -13.62 3.69
CA ASP A 130 -8.49 -12.31 3.45
C ASP A 130 -8.64 -11.97 1.96
N LEU A 131 -7.82 -12.55 1.08
CA LEU A 131 -7.98 -12.46 -0.39
C LEU A 131 -9.27 -13.14 -0.88
N LYS A 132 -9.81 -14.09 -0.12
CA LYS A 132 -11.07 -14.79 -0.41
C LYS A 132 -12.29 -14.15 0.28
N SER A 133 -12.11 -13.00 0.93
CA SER A 133 -13.19 -12.34 1.66
C SER A 133 -14.20 -11.69 0.72
N ASP A 134 -15.50 -11.80 1.05
CA ASP A 134 -16.56 -11.06 0.35
C ASP A 134 -16.45 -9.54 0.57
N ASN A 135 -15.76 -9.11 1.63
CA ASN A 135 -15.55 -7.70 1.89
C ASN A 135 -14.39 -7.16 1.05
N TYR A 136 -14.72 -6.40 0.00
CA TYR A 136 -13.72 -5.85 -0.91
C TYR A 136 -12.65 -4.97 -0.22
N LEU A 137 -12.96 -4.36 0.93
CA LEU A 137 -12.00 -3.55 1.69
C LEU A 137 -10.95 -4.42 2.40
N VAL A 138 -11.33 -5.63 2.80
CA VAL A 138 -10.43 -6.65 3.37
C VAL A 138 -9.51 -7.16 2.27
N VAL A 139 -10.05 -7.54 1.11
CA VAL A 139 -9.27 -7.97 -0.06
C VAL A 139 -8.27 -6.90 -0.48
N CYS A 140 -8.70 -5.63 -0.51
CA CYS A 140 -7.83 -4.50 -0.83
C CYS A 140 -6.69 -4.30 0.18
N ALA A 141 -6.92 -4.53 1.47
CA ALA A 141 -5.88 -4.45 2.50
C ALA A 141 -4.87 -5.60 2.34
N ALA A 142 -5.34 -6.82 2.07
CA ALA A 142 -4.50 -7.97 1.80
C ALA A 142 -3.64 -7.77 0.53
N LEU A 143 -4.23 -7.30 -0.57
CA LEU A 143 -3.49 -7.01 -1.81
C LEU A 143 -2.41 -5.93 -1.63
N ASN A 144 -2.63 -4.92 -0.79
CA ASN A 144 -1.59 -3.95 -0.47
C ASN A 144 -0.42 -4.60 0.28
N ALA A 145 -0.73 -5.48 1.25
CA ALA A 145 0.28 -6.20 2.01
C ALA A 145 1.09 -7.16 1.12
N VAL A 146 0.43 -7.80 0.14
CA VAL A 146 1.05 -8.67 -0.85
C VAL A 146 2.21 -7.97 -1.59
N CYS A 147 2.03 -6.72 -1.99
CA CYS A 147 3.06 -5.97 -2.72
C CYS A 147 4.34 -5.73 -1.91
N LYS A 148 4.28 -5.80 -0.58
CA LYS A 148 5.39 -5.45 0.32
C LYS A 148 5.99 -6.66 1.04
N LEU A 149 5.17 -7.63 1.44
CA LEU A 149 5.56 -8.69 2.39
C LEU A 149 5.80 -10.06 1.74
N ILE A 150 5.42 -10.24 0.48
CA ILE A 150 5.58 -11.53 -0.21
C ILE A 150 6.98 -11.64 -0.80
N ASN A 151 7.67 -12.72 -0.44
CA ASN A 151 8.96 -13.15 -0.98
C ASN A 151 8.79 -14.26 -2.02
N GLU A 152 9.88 -14.64 -2.70
CA GLU A 152 9.83 -15.65 -3.77
C GLU A 152 9.26 -16.99 -3.31
N GLU A 153 9.57 -17.43 -2.10
CA GLU A 153 9.09 -18.69 -1.52
C GLU A 153 7.57 -18.70 -1.27
N THR A 154 7.00 -17.53 -0.98
CA THR A 154 5.58 -17.37 -0.63
C THR A 154 4.69 -16.99 -1.82
N ILE A 155 5.28 -16.56 -2.94
CA ILE A 155 4.55 -16.26 -4.19
C ILE A 155 3.61 -17.41 -4.60
N PRO A 156 4.04 -18.69 -4.65
CA PRO A 156 3.18 -19.79 -5.09
C PRO A 156 1.89 -19.93 -4.27
N ALA A 157 1.91 -19.57 -2.99
CA ALA A 157 0.74 -19.68 -2.10
C ALA A 157 -0.33 -18.61 -2.39
N VAL A 158 0.07 -17.43 -2.87
CA VAL A 158 -0.84 -16.29 -3.09
C VAL A 158 -1.14 -16.03 -4.58
N LEU A 159 -0.26 -16.49 -5.48
CA LEU A 159 -0.34 -16.21 -6.91
C LEU A 159 -1.69 -16.63 -7.54
N PRO A 160 -2.22 -17.85 -7.31
CA PRO A 160 -3.50 -18.25 -7.91
C PRO A 160 -4.66 -17.33 -7.50
N LEU A 161 -4.67 -16.90 -6.24
CA LEU A 161 -5.69 -16.01 -5.69
C LEU A 161 -5.60 -14.61 -6.33
N VAL A 162 -4.39 -14.08 -6.49
CA VAL A 162 -4.19 -12.78 -7.15
C VAL A 162 -4.63 -12.83 -8.62
N VAL A 163 -4.36 -13.94 -9.32
CA VAL A 163 -4.77 -14.12 -10.73
C VAL A 163 -6.29 -14.15 -10.86
N GLU A 164 -6.99 -14.85 -9.97
CA GLU A 164 -8.46 -14.86 -9.93
C GLU A 164 -9.03 -13.44 -9.74
N LEU A 165 -8.43 -12.66 -8.84
CA LEU A 165 -8.85 -11.29 -8.54
C LEU A 165 -8.66 -10.29 -9.68
N LEU A 166 -7.89 -10.62 -10.73
CA LEU A 166 -7.82 -9.80 -11.95
C LEU A 166 -9.17 -9.72 -12.69
N GLY A 167 -10.05 -10.70 -12.49
CA GLY A 167 -11.41 -10.76 -13.04
C GLY A 167 -12.50 -10.22 -12.11
N HIS A 168 -12.15 -9.68 -10.94
CA HIS A 168 -13.13 -9.31 -9.93
C HIS A 168 -14.07 -8.17 -10.38
N SER A 169 -15.32 -8.17 -9.90
CA SER A 169 -16.35 -7.17 -10.29
C SER A 169 -15.94 -5.73 -9.95
N LYS A 170 -15.30 -5.52 -8.79
CA LYS A 170 -14.77 -4.22 -8.33
C LYS A 170 -13.45 -3.84 -8.98
N GLU A 171 -13.41 -2.67 -9.61
CA GLU A 171 -12.24 -2.08 -10.26
C GLU A 171 -11.08 -1.83 -9.30
N ALA A 172 -11.35 -1.42 -8.05
CA ALA A 172 -10.33 -1.21 -7.03
C ALA A 172 -9.52 -2.48 -6.72
N ILE A 173 -10.18 -3.66 -6.75
CA ILE A 173 -9.52 -4.95 -6.57
C ILE A 173 -8.70 -5.30 -7.81
N ARG A 174 -9.29 -5.21 -9.01
CA ARG A 174 -8.57 -5.51 -10.26
C ARG A 174 -7.30 -4.67 -10.38
N LYS A 175 -7.39 -3.38 -10.09
CA LYS A 175 -6.26 -2.44 -10.09
C LYS A 175 -5.12 -2.91 -9.16
N LYS A 176 -5.46 -3.32 -7.94
CA LYS A 176 -4.48 -3.80 -6.96
C LYS A 176 -3.93 -5.18 -7.31
N ALA A 177 -4.74 -6.07 -7.88
CA ALA A 177 -4.33 -7.37 -8.35
C ALA A 177 -3.30 -7.25 -9.49
N VAL A 178 -3.49 -6.31 -10.42
CA VAL A 178 -2.50 -6.00 -11.47
C VAL A 178 -1.16 -5.57 -10.86
N MET A 179 -1.18 -4.70 -9.84
CA MET A 179 0.03 -4.26 -9.15
C MET A 179 0.72 -5.37 -8.36
N ALA A 180 -0.06 -6.24 -7.71
CA ALA A 180 0.47 -7.42 -7.03
C ALA A 180 1.13 -8.39 -8.02
N LEU A 181 0.48 -8.66 -9.16
CA LEU A 181 1.05 -9.51 -10.21
C LEU A 181 2.33 -8.91 -10.80
N HIS A 182 2.36 -7.59 -11.02
CA HIS A 182 3.56 -6.89 -11.47
C HIS A 182 4.70 -7.04 -10.46
N ARG A 183 4.40 -6.92 -9.17
CA ARG A 183 5.39 -7.13 -8.10
C ARG A 183 5.96 -8.55 -8.12
N PHE A 184 5.12 -9.56 -8.35
CA PHE A 184 5.58 -10.94 -8.48
C PHE A 184 6.49 -11.13 -9.70
N TYR A 185 6.15 -10.51 -10.83
CA TYR A 185 7.01 -10.52 -12.02
C TYR A 185 8.38 -9.91 -11.73
N GLN A 186 8.44 -8.79 -11.01
CA GLN A 186 9.71 -8.15 -10.62
C GLN A 186 10.56 -9.00 -9.65
N ARG A 187 9.93 -9.89 -8.87
CA ARG A 187 10.62 -10.73 -7.89
C ARG A 187 11.03 -12.08 -8.42
N SER A 188 10.11 -12.78 -9.08
CA SER A 188 10.32 -14.10 -9.66
C SER A 188 9.69 -14.14 -11.05
N PRO A 189 10.38 -13.64 -12.09
CA PRO A 189 9.86 -13.64 -13.46
C PRO A 189 9.46 -15.04 -13.93
N SER A 190 10.26 -16.06 -13.61
CA SER A 190 10.01 -17.47 -13.94
C SER A 190 8.62 -17.95 -13.51
N SER A 191 8.16 -17.52 -12.33
CA SER A 191 6.86 -17.88 -11.77
C SER A 191 5.68 -17.21 -12.50
N VAL A 192 5.91 -16.11 -13.22
CA VAL A 192 4.83 -15.22 -13.73
C VAL A 192 4.85 -15.05 -15.24
N THR A 193 5.90 -15.48 -15.96
CA THR A 193 6.03 -15.29 -17.42
C THR A 193 4.79 -15.74 -18.20
N HIS A 194 4.19 -16.87 -17.84
CA HIS A 194 2.98 -17.39 -18.50
C HIS A 194 1.72 -16.52 -18.27
N LEU A 195 1.72 -15.67 -17.24
CA LEU A 195 0.62 -14.79 -16.85
C LEU A 195 0.73 -13.39 -17.44
N VAL A 196 1.83 -13.06 -18.12
CA VAL A 196 2.07 -11.73 -18.73
C VAL A 196 0.97 -11.34 -19.72
N THR A 197 0.36 -12.32 -20.39
CA THR A 197 -0.79 -12.09 -21.29
C THR A 197 -1.99 -11.46 -20.58
N ASN A 198 -2.11 -11.61 -19.26
CA ASN A 198 -3.17 -10.97 -18.47
C ASN A 198 -3.01 -9.44 -18.44
N PHE A 199 -1.79 -8.91 -18.46
CA PHE A 199 -1.57 -7.46 -18.56
C PHE A 199 -2.12 -6.93 -19.89
N ARG A 200 -1.91 -7.63 -21.02
CA ARG A 200 -2.50 -7.23 -22.30
C ARG A 200 -4.04 -7.16 -22.23
N LYS A 201 -4.66 -8.16 -21.60
CA LYS A 201 -6.12 -8.19 -21.41
C LYS A 201 -6.63 -7.05 -20.53
N ARG A 202 -5.86 -6.63 -19.52
CA ARG A 202 -6.24 -5.54 -18.60
C ARG A 202 -5.98 -4.15 -19.16
N LEU A 203 -5.19 -4.01 -20.22
CA LEU A 203 -5.01 -2.73 -20.91
C LEU A 203 -6.32 -2.19 -21.50
N CYS A 204 -7.25 -3.09 -21.84
CA CYS A 204 -8.57 -2.77 -22.37
C CYS A 204 -9.68 -2.87 -21.29
N ASP A 205 -9.36 -2.67 -20.01
CA ASP A 205 -10.37 -2.69 -18.93
C ASP A 205 -11.34 -1.50 -19.06
N ASN A 206 -12.58 -1.69 -18.62
CA ASN A 206 -13.60 -0.65 -18.64
C ASN A 206 -13.28 0.52 -17.68
N ASP A 207 -12.53 0.25 -16.61
CA ASP A 207 -12.10 1.28 -15.67
C ASP A 207 -10.73 1.86 -16.08
N PRO A 208 -10.63 3.19 -16.30
CA PRO A 208 -9.36 3.85 -16.62
C PRO A 208 -8.27 3.68 -15.57
N GLY A 209 -8.64 3.52 -14.30
CA GLY A 209 -7.69 3.30 -13.21
C GLY A 209 -7.02 1.93 -13.26
N VAL A 210 -7.73 0.92 -13.75
CA VAL A 210 -7.16 -0.42 -14.04
C VAL A 210 -6.29 -0.37 -15.29
N MET A 211 -6.74 0.32 -16.34
CA MET A 211 -5.91 0.53 -17.55
C MET A 211 -4.59 1.20 -17.19
N GLY A 212 -4.64 2.27 -16.40
CA GLY A 212 -3.46 3.00 -15.93
C GLY A 212 -2.50 2.19 -15.09
N ALA A 213 -3.02 1.39 -14.16
CA ALA A 213 -2.17 0.47 -13.39
C ALA A 213 -1.48 -0.54 -14.31
N THR A 214 -2.14 -0.99 -15.37
CA THR A 214 -1.58 -1.97 -16.32
C THR A 214 -0.44 -1.40 -17.17
N LEU A 215 -0.34 -0.08 -17.32
CA LEU A 215 0.76 0.54 -18.05
C LEU A 215 2.12 0.33 -17.38
N CYS A 216 2.18 0.24 -16.04
CA CYS A 216 3.43 0.01 -15.32
C CYS A 216 4.09 -1.34 -15.65
N PRO A 217 3.41 -2.51 -15.53
CA PRO A 217 4.00 -3.78 -15.94
C PRO A 217 4.30 -3.84 -17.43
N LEU A 218 3.43 -3.25 -18.27
CA LEU A 218 3.68 -3.24 -19.72
C LEU A 218 4.91 -2.45 -20.10
N PHE A 219 5.20 -1.34 -19.41
CA PHE A 219 6.43 -0.59 -19.64
C PHE A 219 7.67 -1.46 -19.41
N ASP A 220 7.78 -2.10 -18.24
CA ASP A 220 8.93 -2.96 -17.90
C ASP A 220 9.11 -4.10 -18.94
N LEU A 221 8.00 -4.69 -19.39
CA LEU A 221 8.01 -5.74 -20.40
C LEU A 221 8.43 -5.24 -21.79
N ILE A 222 7.89 -4.10 -22.23
CA ILE A 222 8.21 -3.48 -23.52
C ILE A 222 9.68 -3.05 -23.56
N THR A 223 10.21 -2.51 -22.45
CA THR A 223 11.63 -2.13 -22.37
C THR A 223 12.56 -3.34 -22.46
N THR A 224 12.07 -4.53 -22.11
CA THR A 224 12.84 -5.77 -22.20
C THR A 224 12.78 -6.38 -23.61
N ASP A 225 11.60 -6.40 -24.24
CA ASP A 225 11.41 -6.93 -25.60
C ASP A 225 10.40 -6.10 -26.39
N VAL A 226 10.88 -5.09 -27.11
CA VAL A 226 10.01 -4.18 -27.88
C VAL A 226 9.25 -4.90 -28.99
N ASN A 227 9.85 -5.93 -29.63
CA ASN A 227 9.29 -6.53 -30.83
C ASN A 227 8.00 -7.30 -30.54
N SER A 228 7.93 -7.95 -29.38
CA SER A 228 6.75 -8.73 -28.98
C SER A 228 5.51 -7.89 -28.68
N TYR A 229 5.62 -6.58 -28.46
CA TYR A 229 4.51 -5.71 -28.03
C TYR A 229 4.16 -4.60 -29.04
N LYS A 230 4.68 -4.65 -30.27
CA LYS A 230 4.36 -3.67 -31.32
C LYS A 230 2.87 -3.62 -31.66
N ASP A 231 2.15 -4.72 -31.47
CA ASP A 231 0.71 -4.81 -31.63
C ASP A 231 -0.07 -3.90 -30.66
N LEU A 232 0.51 -3.58 -29.50
CA LEU A 232 -0.13 -2.73 -28.49
C LEU A 232 -0.09 -1.24 -28.84
N VAL A 233 0.71 -0.81 -29.83
CA VAL A 233 0.85 0.60 -30.20
C VAL A 233 -0.50 1.23 -30.55
N VAL A 234 -1.34 0.52 -31.30
CA VAL A 234 -2.68 1.01 -31.69
C VAL A 234 -3.55 1.24 -30.45
N SER A 235 -3.55 0.29 -29.52
CA SER A 235 -4.29 0.39 -28.26
C SER A 235 -3.80 1.56 -27.40
N LEU A 236 -2.49 1.73 -27.27
CA LEU A 236 -1.88 2.83 -26.50
C LEU A 236 -2.22 4.20 -27.12
N VAL A 237 -2.15 4.33 -28.44
CA VAL A 237 -2.54 5.57 -29.15
C VAL A 237 -4.03 5.85 -28.95
N ASN A 238 -4.89 4.84 -28.98
CA ASN A 238 -6.32 5.02 -28.73
C ASN A 238 -6.61 5.45 -27.29
N ILE A 239 -5.88 4.92 -26.30
CA ILE A 239 -5.97 5.36 -24.91
C ILE A 239 -5.52 6.83 -24.81
N LEU A 240 -4.40 7.19 -25.43
CA LEU A 240 -3.91 8.58 -25.43
C LEU A 240 -4.91 9.55 -26.06
N LYS A 241 -5.55 9.17 -27.18
CA LYS A 241 -6.61 9.97 -27.81
C LYS A 241 -7.77 10.20 -26.84
N GLN A 242 -8.24 9.17 -26.14
CA GLN A 242 -9.31 9.31 -25.15
C GLN A 242 -8.95 10.28 -24.02
N VAL A 243 -7.69 10.28 -23.57
CA VAL A 243 -7.17 11.22 -22.57
C VAL A 243 -7.17 12.65 -23.12
N VAL A 244 -6.57 12.88 -24.30
CA VAL A 244 -6.45 14.20 -24.94
C VAL A 244 -7.83 14.80 -25.25
N GLU A 245 -8.77 13.98 -25.74
CA GLU A 245 -10.13 14.39 -26.08
C GLU A 245 -11.05 14.52 -24.84
N ARG A 246 -10.51 14.40 -23.62
CA ARG A 246 -11.25 14.51 -22.35
C ARG A 246 -12.45 13.56 -22.26
N ARG A 247 -12.36 12.37 -22.87
CA ARG A 247 -13.42 11.35 -22.84
C ARG A 247 -13.41 10.52 -21.54
N LEU A 248 -12.40 10.68 -20.70
CA LEU A 248 -12.33 10.04 -19.38
C LEU A 248 -13.28 10.70 -18.37
N PRO A 249 -13.75 9.97 -17.35
CA PRO A 249 -14.59 10.53 -16.29
C PRO A 249 -13.93 11.74 -15.62
N LYS A 250 -14.74 12.75 -15.24
CA LYS A 250 -14.25 13.99 -14.59
C LYS A 250 -13.43 13.74 -13.32
N SER A 251 -13.60 12.61 -12.66
CA SER A 251 -12.77 12.21 -11.50
C SER A 251 -11.29 11.97 -11.84
N TYR A 252 -10.95 11.85 -13.12
CA TYR A 252 -9.58 11.73 -13.62
C TYR A 252 -9.03 13.06 -14.15
N ASP A 253 -9.79 14.16 -14.09
CA ASP A 253 -9.32 15.50 -14.46
C ASP A 253 -8.57 16.11 -13.26
N TYR A 254 -7.29 16.43 -13.44
CA TYR A 254 -6.44 17.00 -12.40
C TYR A 254 -5.97 18.38 -12.84
N HIS A 255 -6.40 19.45 -12.16
CA HIS A 255 -6.08 20.84 -12.54
C HIS A 255 -6.40 21.20 -14.00
N GLN A 256 -7.55 20.76 -14.52
CA GLN A 256 -7.95 20.94 -15.93
C GLN A 256 -7.04 20.23 -16.96
N MET A 257 -6.09 19.42 -16.48
CA MET A 257 -5.32 18.47 -17.27
C MET A 257 -5.95 17.08 -17.11
N PRO A 258 -6.55 16.51 -18.16
CA PRO A 258 -7.10 15.16 -18.09
C PRO A 258 -5.98 14.14 -17.83
N GLY A 259 -6.16 13.33 -16.78
CA GLY A 259 -5.39 12.12 -16.54
C GLY A 259 -3.97 12.31 -16.05
N SER A 260 -3.57 13.45 -15.45
CA SER A 260 -2.17 13.80 -15.10
C SER A 260 -1.27 12.62 -14.71
N ILE A 261 -1.66 11.75 -13.77
CA ILE A 261 -0.84 10.61 -13.33
C ILE A 261 -0.68 9.51 -14.41
N HIS A 262 -1.70 9.32 -15.24
CA HIS A 262 -1.69 8.39 -16.39
C HIS A 262 -0.95 9.01 -17.57
N SER A 263 -1.16 10.30 -17.81
CA SER A 263 -0.48 11.10 -18.84
C SER A 263 1.02 11.22 -18.56
N ASP A 264 1.41 11.42 -17.30
CA ASP A 264 2.81 11.50 -16.88
C ASP A 264 3.52 10.16 -17.01
N LYS A 265 2.87 9.05 -16.61
CA LYS A 265 3.44 7.71 -16.84
C LYS A 265 3.47 7.32 -18.31
N VAL A 266 2.49 7.71 -19.12
CA VAL A 266 2.55 7.51 -20.58
C VAL A 266 3.65 8.38 -21.19
N ALA A 267 3.78 9.66 -20.80
CA ALA A 267 4.82 10.56 -21.30
C ALA A 267 6.23 10.15 -20.86
N GLU A 268 6.38 9.63 -19.65
CA GLU A 268 7.62 9.05 -19.12
C GLU A 268 7.95 7.73 -19.85
N ASN A 269 6.94 6.90 -20.12
CA ASN A 269 7.08 5.68 -20.93
C ASN A 269 7.45 5.93 -22.40
N PHE A 270 7.10 7.10 -22.94
CA PHE A 270 7.46 7.54 -24.29
C PHE A 270 8.67 8.49 -24.33
N GLY A 271 9.34 8.75 -23.20
CA GLY A 271 10.57 9.55 -23.15
C GLY A 271 10.39 11.05 -23.45
N ILE A 272 9.19 11.62 -23.29
CA ILE A 272 8.90 13.02 -23.67
C ILE A 272 9.21 14.03 -22.54
N THR A 273 9.42 13.58 -21.30
CA THR A 273 9.61 14.48 -20.13
C THR A 273 11.00 14.42 -19.49
N ARG A 274 12.05 14.11 -20.25
CA ARG A 274 13.42 14.51 -19.89
C ARG A 274 13.86 15.72 -20.69
N GLN A 275 13.34 16.89 -20.32
CA GLN A 275 14.08 18.16 -20.28
C GLN A 275 13.16 19.27 -19.75
N TRP A 276 13.68 20.00 -18.77
CA TRP A 276 13.16 21.15 -18.03
C TRP A 276 12.33 20.84 -16.78
#